data_AF-A0A5M8E5T4-F1
#
_entry.id   AF-A0A5M8E5T4-F1
#
_cell.length_a   1.000
_cell.length_b   1.000
_cell.length_c   1.000
_cell.angle_alpha   90.00
_cell.angle_beta   90.00
_cell.angle_gamma   90.00
#
_symmetry.space_group_name_H-M   'P 1'
#
loop_
_entity.id
_entity.type
_entity.pdbx_description
1 polymer ?
#
loop_
_entity_poly.entity_id
_entity_poly.type
_entity_poly.pdbx_seq_one_letter_code
_entity_poly.pdbx_strand_id
1 'polypeptide(L)'
;MPRSSLITRLLVALLVGVALWYMWMIASAKLEWGGSSPEQHWLGTVPGVHTRAVSQYCTGVLVTPQGTWLVGRLEDAYEPFQPSAAMVDLNAVLHGKAPAPPKEPGAFGSLIPSRERETTFISRLDANGQFTPVAHLSGAACLVASPDGAHVYLLSDANRPDDAAAQTVVFRSDDQGQHWTWMAAGFFPEADRVADNLTPYFYNKDEVWAWGSPGTADDEASADPSGAIPTGVYYSRDGGAHSAPVVAPQSLLVPREYAQGKRPDIVEWRTAEGESGDVRSHVLQQDAQHAMIWVSQRFWGSHPDGQSNNLAIDITTRASLTRTTGGWQVGRLEREDGLFVTALADNGDGRVIGLIDRGGYGHTVVAELNTTTLAWQPLSDLPSVFSPLAADTQARGLWVGRNSLLLNTSSEHHPPRWLYWWGDANISAEAVFYSKDWGQSWQRLAVDGYMGVRGFDGGSDRVFWSQQKSADDTGIGSYSLH
;
A
#
# COMPACT_ATOMS: atom_id res chain seq x y z
N MET A 1 9.92 50.96 37.38
CA MET A 1 8.72 50.28 36.82
C MET A 1 8.10 49.40 37.89
N PRO A 2 6.78 49.45 38.12
CA PRO A 2 6.13 48.60 39.12
C PRO A 2 6.23 47.13 38.69
N ARG A 3 6.55 46.24 39.62
CA ARG A 3 6.74 44.78 39.40
C ARG A 3 5.54 44.15 38.67
N SER A 4 4.33 44.67 38.91
CA SER A 4 3.10 44.25 38.21
C SER A 4 3.15 44.49 36.69
N SER A 5 3.63 45.65 36.23
CA SER A 5 3.72 45.95 34.79
C SER A 5 4.72 45.07 34.05
N LEU A 6 5.78 44.64 34.72
CA LEU A 6 6.80 43.75 34.17
C LEU A 6 6.26 42.31 34.06
N ILE A 7 5.55 41.84 35.09
CA ILE A 7 4.88 40.53 35.08
C ILE A 7 3.81 40.48 33.98
N THR A 8 2.98 41.53 33.85
CA THR A 8 1.96 41.59 32.78
C THR A 8 2.59 41.56 31.39
N ARG A 9 3.67 42.32 31.16
CA ARG A 9 4.38 42.31 29.87
C ARG A 9 4.99 40.94 29.55
N LEU A 10 5.57 40.27 30.55
CA LEU A 10 6.12 38.92 30.37
C LEU A 10 5.02 37.90 30.06
N LEU A 11 3.87 37.96 30.73
CA LEU A 11 2.72 37.10 30.44
C LEU A 11 2.18 37.32 29.03
N VAL A 12 2.00 38.58 28.60
CA VAL A 12 1.56 38.90 27.24
C VAL A 12 2.56 38.41 26.21
N ALA A 13 3.86 38.62 26.43
CA ALA A 13 4.91 38.13 25.54
C ALA A 13 4.93 36.60 25.45
N LEU A 14 4.74 35.89 26.57
CA LEU A 14 4.64 34.43 26.59
C LEU A 14 3.42 33.95 25.79
N LEU A 15 2.24 34.55 25.99
CA LEU A 15 1.03 34.19 25.25
C LEU A 15 1.17 34.41 23.75
N VAL A 16 1.76 35.55 23.34
CA VAL A 16 2.06 35.82 21.92
C VAL A 16 3.06 34.79 21.38
N GLY A 17 4.10 34.46 22.15
CA GLY A 17 5.07 33.44 21.78
C GLY A 17 4.45 32.06 21.58
N VAL A 18 3.57 31.62 22.49
CA VAL A 18 2.85 30.35 22.39
C VAL A 18 1.90 30.35 21.18
N ALA A 19 1.18 31.45 20.94
CA ALA A 19 0.28 31.56 19.79
C ALA A 19 1.05 31.52 18.46
N LEU A 20 2.17 32.23 18.34
CA LEU A 20 3.02 32.20 17.15
C LEU A 20 3.66 30.82 16.93
N TRP A 21 4.13 30.17 18.00
CA TRP A 21 4.65 28.81 17.93
C TRP A 21 3.58 27.82 17.46
N TYR A 22 2.37 27.89 18.01
CA TYR A 22 1.24 27.06 17.59
C TYR A 22 0.90 27.29 16.10
N MET A 23 0.76 28.54 15.68
CA MET A 23 0.49 28.88 14.28
C MET A 23 1.60 28.40 13.34
N TRP A 24 2.86 28.48 13.77
CA TRP A 24 4.00 27.95 13.03
C TRP A 24 3.91 26.43 12.87
N MET A 25 3.59 25.69 13.94
CA MET A 25 3.42 24.23 13.87
C MET A 25 2.32 23.81 12.90
N ILE A 26 1.17 24.48 12.95
CA ILE A 26 0.05 24.24 12.03
C ILE A 26 0.45 24.56 10.58
N ALA A 27 1.10 25.70 10.36
CA ALA A 27 1.54 26.10 9.02
C ALA A 27 2.62 25.16 8.46
N SER A 28 3.61 24.75 9.26
CA SER A 28 4.67 23.82 8.83
C SER A 28 4.14 22.41 8.54
N ALA A 29 3.14 21.97 9.30
CA ALA A 29 2.45 20.72 9.03
C ALA A 29 1.69 20.81 7.70
N LYS A 30 0.86 21.86 7.53
CA LYS A 30 -0.05 21.98 6.39
C LYS A 30 0.62 22.35 5.07
N LEU A 31 1.65 23.18 5.11
CA LEU A 31 2.44 23.58 3.94
C LEU A 31 3.63 22.65 3.69
N GLU A 32 3.72 21.59 4.50
CA GLU A 32 4.75 20.57 4.43
C GLU A 32 6.19 21.10 4.50
N TRP A 33 6.38 22.19 5.25
CA TRP A 33 7.68 22.80 5.43
C TRP A 33 8.58 22.00 6.36
N GLY A 34 9.86 21.92 5.99
CA GLY A 34 10.91 21.23 6.74
C GLY A 34 11.10 19.78 6.30
N GLY A 35 11.76 19.00 7.15
CA GLY A 35 12.21 17.66 6.80
C GLY A 35 13.67 17.64 6.33
N SER A 36 14.22 16.44 6.25
CA SER A 36 15.60 16.19 5.85
C SER A 36 15.66 15.63 4.43
N SER A 37 16.74 15.96 3.73
CA SER A 37 17.07 15.47 2.38
C SER A 37 18.35 14.63 2.47
N PRO A 38 18.31 13.45 3.14
CA PRO A 38 19.52 12.67 3.38
C PRO A 38 20.09 12.17 2.05
N GLU A 39 21.38 12.41 1.85
CA GLU A 39 22.15 11.96 0.68
C GLU A 39 21.35 12.08 -0.63
N GLN A 40 20.93 13.30 -0.95
CA GLN A 40 20.12 13.57 -2.14
C GLN A 40 20.89 13.24 -3.41
N HIS A 41 20.34 12.31 -4.20
CA HIS A 41 20.88 11.93 -5.49
C HIS A 41 19.86 12.14 -6.60
N TRP A 42 20.38 12.50 -7.77
CA TRP A 42 19.58 12.65 -8.95
C TRP A 42 19.66 11.36 -9.81
N LEU A 43 18.58 10.58 -9.87
CA LEU A 43 18.47 9.36 -10.67
C LEU A 43 18.32 9.60 -12.18
N GLY A 44 17.34 10.41 -12.61
CA GLY A 44 17.14 10.68 -14.03
C GLY A 44 15.85 11.40 -14.42
N THR A 45 15.87 12.05 -15.59
CA THR A 45 14.75 12.84 -16.12
C THR A 45 13.78 12.01 -16.96
N VAL A 46 12.53 12.42 -16.98
CA VAL A 46 11.47 11.88 -17.84
C VAL A 46 11.00 13.01 -18.77
N PRO A 47 11.23 12.90 -20.09
CA PRO A 47 10.83 13.94 -21.04
C PRO A 47 9.33 13.89 -21.34
N GLY A 48 8.70 15.07 -21.47
CA GLY A 48 7.35 15.22 -22.00
C GLY A 48 6.23 14.61 -21.15
N VAL A 49 6.39 14.59 -19.82
CA VAL A 49 5.39 13.99 -18.92
C VAL A 49 5.18 14.85 -17.67
N HIS A 50 3.92 15.17 -17.40
CA HIS A 50 3.45 15.63 -16.09
C HIS A 50 3.20 14.41 -15.17
N THR A 51 4.09 14.13 -14.23
CA THR A 51 3.91 12.97 -13.33
C THR A 51 2.89 13.26 -12.22
N ARG A 52 1.84 12.43 -12.09
CA ARG A 52 0.97 12.35 -10.89
C ARG A 52 1.36 11.17 -9.98
N ALA A 53 0.83 11.14 -8.75
CA ALA A 53 1.17 10.30 -7.58
C ALA A 53 1.20 8.76 -7.78
N VAL A 54 2.05 8.08 -7.00
CA VAL A 54 2.29 6.61 -7.00
C VAL A 54 1.26 5.85 -6.18
N SER A 55 0.92 6.38 -5.01
CA SER A 55 0.04 5.75 -4.01
C SER A 55 -1.39 5.50 -4.49
N GLN A 56 -1.82 6.14 -5.59
CA GLN A 56 -3.19 6.03 -6.11
C GLN A 56 -3.30 5.24 -7.42
N TYR A 57 -2.18 5.06 -8.16
CA TYR A 57 -2.24 4.63 -9.56
C TYR A 57 -1.10 3.71 -9.99
N CYS A 58 -0.32 3.17 -9.06
CA CYS A 58 0.85 2.33 -9.35
C CYS A 58 1.89 2.93 -10.30
N THR A 59 1.87 4.25 -10.49
CA THR A 59 2.98 4.98 -11.13
C THR A 59 4.17 4.94 -10.18
N GLY A 60 5.41 5.09 -10.64
CA GLY A 60 6.57 5.10 -9.75
C GLY A 60 7.77 4.31 -10.23
N VAL A 61 8.79 4.27 -9.37
CA VAL A 61 10.08 3.66 -9.62
C VAL A 61 10.11 2.26 -9.02
N LEU A 62 10.46 1.28 -9.85
CA LEU A 62 10.77 -0.08 -9.42
C LEU A 62 12.24 -0.36 -9.71
N VAL A 63 13.00 -0.73 -8.69
CA VAL A 63 14.42 -1.10 -8.82
C VAL A 63 14.53 -2.61 -8.71
N THR A 64 15.28 -3.21 -9.63
CA THR A 64 15.69 -4.61 -9.57
C THR A 64 17.20 -4.70 -9.79
N PRO A 65 17.84 -5.84 -9.48
CA PRO A 65 19.25 -6.07 -9.84
C PRO A 65 19.56 -5.93 -11.33
N GLN A 66 18.56 -6.02 -12.23
CA GLN A 66 18.73 -5.96 -13.68
C GLN A 66 18.43 -4.58 -14.29
N GLY A 67 17.79 -3.68 -13.54
CA GLY A 67 17.50 -2.34 -14.02
C GLY A 67 16.58 -1.53 -13.13
N THR A 68 16.45 -0.26 -13.48
CA THR A 68 15.50 0.65 -12.85
C THR A 68 14.40 1.01 -13.84
N TRP A 69 13.18 0.83 -13.41
CA TRP A 69 11.96 1.02 -14.16
C TRP A 69 11.20 2.22 -13.64
N LEU A 70 10.45 2.87 -14.51
CA LEU A 70 9.49 3.89 -14.16
C LEU A 70 8.17 3.58 -14.85
N VAL A 71 7.11 3.46 -14.06
CA VAL A 71 5.74 3.46 -14.55
C VAL A 71 5.20 4.86 -14.46
N GLY A 72 4.66 5.38 -15.56
CA GLY A 72 3.93 6.63 -15.54
C GLY A 72 2.60 6.50 -16.25
N ARG A 73 1.77 7.52 -16.05
CA ARG A 73 0.40 7.58 -16.54
C ARG A 73 0.15 8.93 -17.20
N LEU A 74 -0.53 8.88 -18.34
CA LEU A 74 -0.99 10.04 -19.09
C LEU A 74 -2.50 9.99 -19.20
N GLU A 75 -3.15 11.11 -18.90
CA GLU A 75 -4.58 11.34 -19.14
C GLU A 75 -4.71 12.02 -20.50
N ASP A 76 -5.32 11.34 -21.47
CA ASP A 76 -5.45 11.81 -22.87
C ASP A 76 -6.22 13.14 -22.97
N ALA A 77 -6.94 13.54 -21.91
CA ALA A 77 -7.68 14.79 -21.83
C ALA A 77 -6.79 16.04 -21.87
N TYR A 78 -5.51 15.92 -21.51
CA TYR A 78 -4.59 17.06 -21.41
C TYR A 78 -3.60 17.12 -22.57
N GLU A 79 -2.99 15.99 -22.94
CA GLU A 79 -2.11 15.89 -24.10
C GLU A 79 -2.22 14.52 -24.79
N PRO A 80 -2.32 14.47 -26.13
CA PRO A 80 -2.36 13.21 -26.85
C PRO A 80 -1.00 12.52 -26.78
N PHE A 81 -0.95 11.32 -26.18
CA PHE A 81 0.25 10.50 -26.15
C PHE A 81 0.68 10.12 -27.58
N GLN A 82 1.95 10.41 -27.93
CA GLN A 82 2.54 10.03 -29.22
C GLN A 82 3.59 8.94 -29.00
N PRO A 83 3.24 7.65 -29.18
CA PRO A 83 4.20 6.56 -29.05
C PRO A 83 5.25 6.66 -30.15
N SER A 84 6.50 6.38 -29.79
CA SER A 84 7.58 6.22 -30.77
C SER A 84 7.57 4.79 -31.32
N ALA A 85 8.08 4.60 -32.52
CA ALA A 85 8.17 3.27 -33.15
C ALA A 85 9.03 2.25 -32.37
N ALA A 86 9.84 2.71 -31.41
CA ALA A 86 10.66 1.85 -30.55
C ALA A 86 9.90 1.33 -29.33
N MET A 87 8.71 1.86 -29.02
CA MET A 87 7.89 1.41 -27.89
C MET A 87 7.02 0.22 -28.32
N VAL A 88 6.91 -0.78 -27.44
CA VAL A 88 5.99 -1.89 -27.62
C VAL A 88 4.56 -1.45 -27.27
N ASP A 89 3.62 -1.57 -28.23
CA ASP A 89 2.19 -1.39 -27.98
C ASP A 89 1.60 -2.69 -27.40
N LEU A 90 1.34 -2.70 -26.10
CA LEU A 90 0.82 -3.87 -25.40
C LEU A 90 -0.64 -4.17 -25.77
N ASN A 91 -1.40 -3.17 -26.24
CA ASN A 91 -2.72 -3.45 -26.80
C ASN A 91 -2.60 -4.27 -28.09
N ALA A 92 -1.57 -4.00 -28.91
CA ALA A 92 -1.30 -4.80 -30.10
C ALA A 92 -0.84 -6.21 -29.77
N VAL A 93 -0.07 -6.39 -28.68
CA VAL A 93 0.30 -7.72 -28.16
C VAL A 93 -0.95 -8.51 -27.74
N LEU A 94 -1.91 -7.85 -27.08
CA LEU A 94 -3.16 -8.48 -26.64
C LEU A 94 -4.07 -8.89 -27.82
N HIS A 95 -4.25 -8.00 -28.80
CA HIS A 95 -5.22 -8.19 -29.89
C HIS A 95 -4.61 -8.78 -31.17
N GLY A 96 -3.29 -8.99 -31.22
CA GLY A 96 -2.55 -9.39 -32.42
C GLY A 96 -2.48 -8.31 -33.52
N LYS A 97 -3.00 -7.11 -33.26
CA LYS A 97 -2.99 -5.93 -34.14
C LYS A 97 -3.22 -4.67 -33.32
N ALA A 98 -2.71 -3.54 -33.77
CA ALA A 98 -3.00 -2.25 -33.14
C ALA A 98 -4.53 -2.03 -33.06
N PRO A 99 -5.06 -1.57 -31.92
CA PRO A 99 -6.48 -1.27 -31.79
C PRO A 99 -6.91 -0.25 -32.85
N ALA A 100 -8.10 -0.44 -33.41
CA ALA A 100 -8.69 0.62 -34.21
C ALA A 100 -8.94 1.84 -33.31
N PRO A 101 -8.71 3.07 -33.80
CA PRO A 101 -9.03 4.26 -33.03
C PRO A 101 -10.50 4.18 -32.59
N PRO A 102 -10.79 4.48 -31.31
CA PRO A 102 -12.13 4.34 -30.78
C PRO A 102 -13.11 5.19 -31.60
N LYS A 103 -14.22 4.58 -32.02
CA LYS A 103 -15.29 5.27 -32.74
C LYS A 103 -15.82 6.42 -31.88
N GLU A 104 -16.14 7.56 -32.50
CA GLU A 104 -16.78 8.67 -31.80
C GLU A 104 -17.97 8.17 -30.99
N PRO A 105 -18.13 8.63 -29.72
CA PRO A 105 -19.27 8.23 -28.91
C PRO A 105 -20.55 8.61 -29.66
N GLY A 106 -21.41 7.63 -29.93
CA GLY A 106 -22.72 7.89 -30.52
C GLY A 106 -23.54 8.83 -29.64
N ALA A 107 -24.62 9.41 -30.16
CA ALA A 107 -25.44 10.44 -29.51
C ALA A 107 -25.97 10.10 -28.08
N PHE A 108 -25.87 8.84 -27.65
CA PHE A 108 -26.25 8.38 -26.30
C PHE A 108 -25.05 8.10 -25.36
N GLY A 109 -23.82 8.08 -25.87
CA GLY A 109 -22.60 7.85 -25.10
C GLY A 109 -22.19 9.04 -24.22
N SER A 110 -22.72 10.24 -24.49
CA SER A 110 -22.49 11.45 -23.69
C SER A 110 -23.27 11.49 -22.36
N LEU A 111 -24.15 10.51 -22.11
CA LEU A 111 -24.96 10.40 -20.89
C LEU A 111 -24.32 9.50 -19.82
N ILE A 112 -23.24 8.80 -20.16
CA ILE A 112 -22.43 8.00 -19.23
C ILE A 112 -21.15 8.81 -18.97
N PRO A 113 -20.78 9.13 -17.71
CA PRO A 113 -19.50 9.74 -17.45
C PRO A 113 -18.41 8.81 -17.97
N SER A 114 -17.74 9.20 -19.06
CA SER A 114 -16.60 8.46 -19.57
C SER A 114 -15.47 8.60 -18.56
N ARG A 115 -14.96 7.48 -18.05
CA ARG A 115 -13.65 7.44 -17.39
C ARG A 115 -12.67 8.14 -18.34
N GLU A 116 -11.93 9.14 -17.87
CA GLU A 116 -10.93 9.81 -18.69
C GLU A 116 -10.01 8.74 -19.28
N ARG A 117 -9.67 8.86 -20.57
CA ARG A 117 -8.81 7.86 -21.20
C ARG A 117 -7.42 8.00 -20.62
N GLU A 118 -6.93 6.92 -20.04
CA GLU A 118 -5.62 6.85 -19.41
C GLU A 118 -4.72 5.91 -20.21
N THR A 119 -3.46 6.30 -20.36
CA THR A 119 -2.42 5.45 -20.96
C THR A 119 -1.30 5.28 -19.94
N THR A 120 -0.97 4.03 -19.63
CA THR A 120 0.21 3.68 -18.84
C THR A 120 1.39 3.52 -19.79
N PHE A 121 2.52 4.12 -19.44
CA PHE A 121 3.79 3.91 -20.13
C PHE A 121 4.83 3.34 -19.16
N ILE A 122 5.67 2.46 -19.68
CA ILE A 122 6.75 1.81 -18.96
C ILE A 122 8.05 2.32 -19.55
N SER A 123 8.91 2.88 -18.70
CA SER A 123 10.21 3.40 -19.07
C SER A 123 11.32 2.68 -18.32
N ARG A 124 12.49 2.61 -18.93
CA ARG A 124 13.71 2.09 -18.31
C ARG A 124 14.74 3.21 -18.19
N LEU A 125 15.46 3.25 -17.07
CA LEU A 125 16.59 4.14 -16.89
C LEU A 125 17.77 3.68 -17.77
N ASP A 126 18.26 4.57 -18.62
CA ASP A 126 19.42 4.32 -19.46
C ASP A 126 20.74 4.72 -18.77
N ALA A 127 21.86 4.46 -19.44
CA ALA A 127 23.19 4.79 -18.94
C ALA A 127 23.48 6.30 -18.87
N ASN A 128 22.65 7.15 -19.49
CA ASN A 128 22.78 8.60 -19.50
C ASN A 128 21.95 9.27 -18.38
N GLY A 129 21.22 8.48 -17.59
CA GLY A 129 20.32 9.03 -16.57
C GLY A 129 19.01 9.55 -17.17
N GLN A 130 18.55 8.97 -18.29
CA GLN A 130 17.26 9.28 -18.90
C GLN A 130 16.33 8.07 -18.81
N PHE A 131 15.09 8.31 -18.39
CA PHE A 131 14.05 7.29 -18.49
C PHE A 131 13.51 7.26 -19.92
N THR A 132 13.84 6.19 -20.65
CA THR A 132 13.37 5.97 -22.03
C THR A 132 12.15 5.04 -22.02
N PRO A 133 11.00 5.46 -22.58
CA PRO A 133 9.83 4.58 -22.70
C PRO A 133 10.12 3.37 -23.58
N VAL A 134 9.74 2.18 -23.11
CA VAL A 134 9.94 0.89 -23.79
C VAL A 134 8.62 0.19 -24.11
N ALA A 135 7.53 0.47 -23.39
CA ALA A 135 6.22 -0.10 -23.66
C ALA A 135 5.09 0.83 -23.21
N HIS A 136 3.88 0.63 -23.76
CA HIS A 136 2.68 1.33 -23.32
C HIS A 136 1.43 0.45 -23.40
N LEU A 137 0.43 0.76 -22.57
CA LEU A 137 -0.86 0.08 -22.48
C LEU A 137 -1.96 1.11 -22.26
N SER A 138 -3.11 0.93 -22.92
CA SER A 138 -4.29 1.73 -22.61
C SER A 138 -4.95 1.22 -21.32
N GLY A 139 -5.14 2.09 -20.34
CA GLY A 139 -5.64 1.76 -19.00
C GLY A 139 -4.62 1.97 -17.88
N ALA A 140 -4.97 1.48 -16.70
CA ALA A 140 -4.11 1.41 -15.52
C ALA A 140 -3.23 0.17 -15.55
N ALA A 141 -1.98 0.29 -15.09
CA ALA A 141 -1.20 -0.87 -14.77
C ALA A 141 -0.15 -0.63 -13.68
N CYS A 142 0.10 -1.67 -12.90
CA CYS A 142 1.14 -1.77 -11.89
C CYS A 142 2.27 -2.67 -12.40
N LEU A 143 3.52 -2.25 -12.19
CA LEU A 143 4.68 -3.05 -12.49
C LEU A 143 5.19 -3.72 -11.22
N VAL A 144 5.35 -5.04 -11.26
CA VAL A 144 5.96 -5.83 -10.19
C VAL A 144 7.06 -6.70 -10.79
N ALA A 145 8.05 -7.10 -9.99
CA ALA A 145 9.14 -7.93 -10.48
C ALA A 145 9.55 -8.98 -9.45
N SER A 146 10.15 -10.06 -9.94
CA SER A 146 10.86 -11.00 -9.08
C SER A 146 12.05 -10.29 -8.39
N PRO A 147 12.51 -10.75 -7.21
CA PRO A 147 13.57 -10.10 -6.46
C PRO A 147 14.90 -9.98 -7.23
N ASP A 148 15.19 -10.94 -8.12
CA ASP A 148 16.37 -10.92 -9.01
C ASP A 148 16.17 -10.09 -10.29
N GLY A 149 14.96 -9.56 -10.48
CA GLY A 149 14.55 -8.82 -11.67
C GLY A 149 14.38 -9.65 -12.93
N ALA A 150 14.55 -10.98 -12.89
CA ALA A 150 14.49 -11.82 -14.09
C ALA A 150 13.10 -11.84 -14.73
N HIS A 151 12.06 -11.65 -13.93
CA HIS A 151 10.69 -11.62 -14.38
C HIS A 151 10.07 -10.29 -14.00
N VAL A 152 9.49 -9.61 -14.98
CA VAL A 152 8.72 -8.37 -14.78
C VAL A 152 7.30 -8.62 -15.24
N TYR A 153 6.34 -8.26 -14.39
CA TYR A 153 4.91 -8.42 -14.64
C TYR A 153 4.24 -7.06 -14.67
N LEU A 154 3.39 -6.86 -15.67
CA LEU A 154 2.51 -5.70 -15.76
C LEU A 154 1.08 -6.16 -15.48
N LEU A 155 0.60 -5.81 -14.29
CA LEU A 155 -0.75 -6.12 -13.80
C LEU A 155 -1.66 -4.96 -14.20
N SER A 156 -2.71 -5.19 -14.99
CA SER A 156 -3.51 -4.09 -15.55
C SER A 156 -5.01 -4.21 -15.27
N ASP A 157 -5.73 -3.10 -15.36
CA ASP A 157 -7.20 -3.07 -15.35
C ASP A 157 -7.80 -3.33 -16.75
N ALA A 158 -6.97 -3.61 -17.75
CA ALA A 158 -7.40 -3.82 -19.11
C ALA A 158 -8.26 -5.09 -19.25
N ASN A 159 -9.41 -4.95 -19.89
CA ASN A 159 -10.32 -6.06 -20.13
C ASN A 159 -9.74 -7.07 -21.13
N ARG A 160 -10.04 -8.35 -20.92
CA ARG A 160 -9.72 -9.38 -21.90
C ARG A 160 -10.62 -9.25 -23.14
N PRO A 161 -10.11 -9.58 -24.34
CA PRO A 161 -10.89 -9.51 -25.57
C PRO A 161 -12.08 -10.49 -25.60
N ASP A 162 -11.90 -11.70 -25.04
CA ASP A 162 -12.79 -12.83 -25.27
C ASP A 162 -13.55 -13.31 -24.00
N ASP A 163 -13.20 -12.80 -22.82
CA ASP A 163 -13.82 -13.21 -21.56
C ASP A 163 -13.76 -12.09 -20.49
N ALA A 164 -14.85 -11.34 -20.35
CA ALA A 164 -14.96 -10.28 -19.36
C ALA A 164 -15.15 -10.80 -17.91
N ALA A 165 -15.41 -12.10 -17.72
CA ALA A 165 -15.56 -12.70 -16.40
C ALA A 165 -14.23 -13.22 -15.82
N ALA A 166 -13.22 -13.42 -16.68
CA ALA A 166 -11.87 -13.78 -16.28
C ALA A 166 -11.07 -12.58 -15.75
N GLN A 167 -9.93 -12.85 -15.11
CA GLN A 167 -9.06 -11.81 -14.55
C GLN A 167 -8.64 -10.80 -15.62
N THR A 168 -8.49 -9.51 -15.31
CA THR A 168 -7.94 -8.51 -16.22
C THR A 168 -6.52 -8.88 -16.69
N VAL A 169 -6.05 -8.20 -17.74
CA VAL A 169 -4.86 -8.61 -18.50
C VAL A 169 -3.59 -8.49 -17.67
N VAL A 170 -2.73 -9.50 -17.77
CA VAL A 170 -1.38 -9.51 -17.20
C VAL A 170 -0.37 -9.77 -18.31
N PHE A 171 0.65 -8.93 -18.41
CA PHE A 171 1.80 -9.18 -19.28
C PHE A 171 3.02 -9.59 -18.47
N ARG A 172 3.85 -10.44 -19.05
CA ARG A 172 5.14 -10.86 -18.49
C ARG A 172 6.25 -10.56 -19.49
N SER A 173 7.38 -10.09 -18.98
CA SER A 173 8.64 -9.97 -19.71
C SER A 173 9.75 -10.69 -18.94
N ASP A 174 10.50 -11.52 -19.65
CA ASP A 174 11.63 -12.30 -19.12
C ASP A 174 12.99 -11.78 -19.62
N ASP A 175 13.01 -10.69 -20.37
CA ASP A 175 14.18 -10.15 -21.06
C ASP A 175 14.33 -8.64 -20.89
N GLN A 176 13.86 -8.14 -19.74
CA GLN A 176 13.94 -6.73 -19.39
C GLN A 176 13.19 -5.82 -20.36
N GLY A 177 11.97 -6.22 -20.73
CA GLY A 177 10.99 -5.42 -21.48
C GLY A 177 11.21 -5.39 -22.98
N GLN A 178 12.12 -6.21 -23.53
CA GLN A 178 12.32 -6.32 -24.98
C GLN A 178 11.14 -7.04 -25.64
N HIS A 179 10.66 -8.10 -24.99
CA HIS A 179 9.46 -8.83 -25.40
C HIS A 179 8.48 -8.95 -24.24
N TRP A 180 7.20 -8.83 -24.57
CA TRP A 180 6.10 -8.96 -23.63
C TRP A 180 5.15 -10.04 -24.12
N THR A 181 4.75 -10.91 -23.21
CA THR A 181 3.80 -11.99 -23.46
C THR A 181 2.58 -11.80 -22.58
N TRP A 182 1.39 -11.86 -23.17
CA TRP A 182 0.15 -11.90 -22.40
C TRP A 182 0.01 -13.27 -21.71
N MET A 183 -0.19 -13.25 -20.38
CA MET A 183 -0.49 -14.44 -19.59
C MET A 183 -1.99 -14.78 -19.69
N ALA A 184 -2.35 -15.63 -20.65
CA ALA A 184 -3.75 -16.00 -20.91
C ALA A 184 -4.44 -16.67 -19.69
N ALA A 185 -3.69 -17.43 -18.89
CA ALA A 185 -4.19 -18.03 -17.66
C ALA A 185 -4.40 -16.99 -16.54
N GLY A 186 -3.81 -15.79 -16.66
CA GLY A 186 -3.73 -14.80 -15.58
C GLY A 186 -2.52 -15.02 -14.66
N PHE A 187 -2.48 -14.26 -13.57
CA PHE A 187 -1.49 -14.33 -12.51
C PHE A 187 -2.25 -14.30 -11.18
N PHE A 188 -2.38 -15.47 -10.52
CA PHE A 188 -3.26 -15.65 -9.36
C PHE A 188 -4.71 -15.17 -9.59
N PRO A 189 -5.39 -15.61 -10.67
CA PRO A 189 -6.75 -15.15 -11.02
C PRO A 189 -7.80 -15.51 -9.97
N GLU A 190 -7.53 -16.49 -9.11
CA GLU A 190 -8.40 -16.88 -8.01
C GLU A 190 -8.30 -15.93 -6.80
N ALA A 191 -7.17 -15.23 -6.65
CA ALA A 191 -6.98 -14.27 -5.56
C ALA A 191 -7.73 -12.96 -5.83
N ASP A 192 -7.60 -12.41 -7.04
CA ASP A 192 -8.37 -11.25 -7.50
C ASP A 192 -8.54 -11.30 -9.02
N ARG A 193 -9.75 -10.96 -9.49
CA ARG A 193 -10.05 -10.81 -10.93
C ARG A 193 -9.57 -9.48 -11.50
N VAL A 194 -9.25 -8.51 -10.67
CA VAL A 194 -8.67 -7.24 -11.07
C VAL A 194 -7.17 -7.33 -10.76
N ALA A 195 -6.36 -7.61 -11.78
CA ALA A 195 -4.96 -7.95 -11.63
C ALA A 195 -4.14 -6.86 -10.93
N ASP A 196 -4.43 -5.58 -11.20
CA ASP A 196 -3.76 -4.43 -10.59
C ASP A 196 -4.11 -4.21 -9.11
N ASN A 197 -5.07 -4.95 -8.55
CA ASN A 197 -5.29 -5.02 -7.10
C ASN A 197 -4.33 -5.98 -6.39
N LEU A 198 -3.65 -6.87 -7.11
CA LEU A 198 -2.79 -7.87 -6.50
C LEU A 198 -1.51 -7.25 -5.94
N THR A 199 -1.15 -7.66 -4.73
CA THR A 199 0.12 -7.34 -4.06
C THR A 199 0.93 -8.62 -3.85
N PRO A 200 1.57 -9.16 -4.90
CA PRO A 200 2.30 -10.42 -4.80
C PRO A 200 3.49 -10.30 -3.85
N TYR A 201 3.66 -11.32 -3.01
CA TYR A 201 4.81 -11.48 -2.13
C TYR A 201 5.76 -12.53 -2.71
N PHE A 202 6.95 -12.09 -3.12
CA PHE A 202 8.00 -12.97 -3.62
C PHE A 202 8.91 -13.40 -2.48
N TYR A 203 8.96 -14.71 -2.20
CA TYR A 203 9.98 -15.25 -1.29
C TYR A 203 11.33 -15.41 -2.01
N ASN A 204 11.28 -15.79 -3.29
CA ASN A 204 12.42 -15.79 -4.20
C ASN A 204 11.93 -15.59 -5.64
N LYS A 205 12.79 -15.85 -6.64
CA LYS A 205 12.45 -15.65 -8.05
C LYS A 205 11.30 -16.53 -8.56
N ASP A 206 11.11 -17.71 -7.95
CA ASP A 206 10.14 -18.71 -8.40
C ASP A 206 8.96 -18.84 -7.43
N GLU A 207 9.21 -18.70 -6.12
CA GLU A 207 8.20 -18.87 -5.07
C GLU A 207 7.49 -17.55 -4.79
N VAL A 208 6.20 -17.51 -5.15
CA VAL A 208 5.35 -16.32 -5.08
C VAL A 208 4.05 -16.65 -4.35
N TRP A 209 3.59 -15.71 -3.55
CA TRP A 209 2.33 -15.76 -2.84
C TRP A 209 1.44 -14.61 -3.28
N ALA A 210 0.14 -14.86 -3.29
CA ALA A 210 -0.89 -13.84 -3.39
C ALA A 210 -2.06 -14.23 -2.49
N TRP A 211 -2.88 -13.27 -2.11
CA TRP A 211 -4.05 -13.53 -1.29
C TRP A 211 -5.23 -12.66 -1.71
N GLY A 212 -6.41 -13.23 -1.58
CA GLY A 212 -7.70 -12.57 -1.74
C GLY A 212 -8.52 -12.70 -0.46
N SER A 213 -9.84 -12.72 -0.61
CA SER A 213 -10.75 -12.91 0.52
C SER A 213 -10.72 -14.36 1.02
N PRO A 214 -10.52 -14.60 2.34
CA PRO A 214 -10.68 -15.93 2.92
C PRO A 214 -12.12 -16.43 2.81
N GLY A 215 -12.29 -17.75 2.66
CA GLY A 215 -13.60 -18.37 2.56
C GLY A 215 -14.24 -18.69 3.92
N THR A 216 -15.56 -18.84 3.91
CA THR A 216 -16.37 -19.36 5.00
C THR A 216 -16.78 -20.81 4.75
N ALA A 217 -17.29 -21.50 5.78
CA ALA A 217 -17.81 -22.86 5.62
C ALA A 217 -19.09 -22.90 4.75
N ASP A 218 -19.83 -21.79 4.69
CA ASP A 218 -21.13 -21.70 4.02
C ASP A 218 -21.02 -21.21 2.57
N ASP A 219 -19.82 -20.85 2.11
CA ASP A 219 -19.59 -20.40 0.73
C ASP A 219 -19.87 -21.54 -0.26
N GLU A 220 -20.61 -21.31 -1.35
CA GLU A 220 -20.91 -22.38 -2.33
C GLU A 220 -19.63 -23.02 -2.96
N ALA A 221 -18.50 -22.32 -2.90
CA ALA A 221 -17.17 -22.84 -3.29
C ALA A 221 -16.55 -23.82 -2.27
N SER A 222 -17.11 -23.92 -1.06
CA SER A 222 -16.75 -24.90 -0.02
C SER A 222 -17.41 -26.27 -0.24
N ALA A 223 -18.17 -26.44 -1.33
CA ALA A 223 -18.75 -27.72 -1.76
C ALA A 223 -17.71 -28.74 -2.24
N ASP A 224 -16.46 -28.65 -1.76
CA ASP A 224 -15.50 -29.74 -1.81
C ASP A 224 -16.00 -30.83 -0.84
N PRO A 225 -16.29 -32.07 -1.32
CA PRO A 225 -16.66 -33.18 -0.45
C PRO A 225 -15.59 -33.52 0.61
N SER A 226 -14.38 -32.96 0.52
CA SER A 226 -13.33 -33.07 1.54
C SER A 226 -13.57 -32.20 2.79
N GLY A 227 -14.45 -31.20 2.72
CA GLY A 227 -14.67 -30.22 3.80
C GLY A 227 -13.55 -29.19 3.95
N ALA A 228 -12.68 -29.05 2.95
CA ALA A 228 -11.61 -28.07 2.94
C ALA A 228 -12.14 -26.65 2.68
N ILE A 229 -11.76 -25.68 3.52
CA ILE A 229 -12.17 -24.28 3.43
C ILE A 229 -11.01 -23.44 2.86
N PRO A 230 -11.24 -22.63 1.82
CA PRO A 230 -10.22 -21.75 1.28
C PRO A 230 -9.70 -20.76 2.33
N THR A 231 -8.37 -20.67 2.48
CA THR A 231 -7.76 -19.66 3.36
C THR A 231 -7.72 -18.27 2.73
N GLY A 232 -8.04 -18.16 1.44
CA GLY A 232 -7.83 -16.97 0.62
C GLY A 232 -6.38 -16.78 0.18
N VAL A 233 -5.46 -17.64 0.59
CA VAL A 233 -4.03 -17.60 0.22
C VAL A 233 -3.74 -18.57 -0.92
N TYR A 234 -2.92 -18.12 -1.86
CA TYR A 234 -2.51 -18.87 -3.04
C TYR A 234 -0.99 -18.86 -3.17
N TYR A 235 -0.44 -19.96 -3.65
CA TYR A 235 0.99 -20.18 -3.79
C TYR A 235 1.36 -20.61 -5.20
N SER A 236 2.46 -20.10 -5.71
CA SER A 236 3.12 -20.55 -6.93
C SER A 236 4.59 -20.83 -6.68
N ARG A 237 5.14 -21.80 -7.43
CA ARG A 237 6.56 -22.18 -7.41
C ARG A 237 7.26 -21.98 -8.75
N ASP A 238 6.61 -21.32 -9.69
CA ASP A 238 7.07 -21.11 -11.07
C ASP A 238 6.86 -19.67 -11.54
N GLY A 239 6.99 -18.72 -10.61
CA GLY A 239 6.83 -17.30 -10.88
C GLY A 239 5.39 -16.91 -11.20
N GLY A 240 4.40 -17.59 -10.60
CA GLY A 240 2.98 -17.31 -10.80
C GLY A 240 2.42 -17.80 -12.14
N ALA A 241 3.11 -18.69 -12.85
CA ALA A 241 2.54 -19.33 -14.03
C ALA A 241 1.42 -20.31 -13.66
N HIS A 242 1.56 -21.00 -12.54
CA HIS A 242 0.50 -21.82 -11.93
C HIS A 242 0.36 -21.49 -10.44
N SER A 243 -0.85 -21.19 -10.01
CA SER A 243 -1.24 -20.98 -8.62
C SER A 243 -1.97 -22.22 -8.07
N ALA A 244 -1.78 -22.48 -6.79
CA ALA A 244 -2.55 -23.46 -6.03
C ALA A 244 -3.13 -22.80 -4.77
N PRO A 245 -4.41 -23.02 -4.44
CA PRO A 245 -5.00 -22.52 -3.21
C PRO A 245 -4.43 -23.25 -1.99
N VAL A 246 -4.24 -22.52 -0.91
CA VAL A 246 -4.03 -23.09 0.42
C VAL A 246 -5.39 -23.24 1.11
N VAL A 247 -5.68 -24.44 1.59
CA VAL A 247 -6.96 -24.78 2.22
C VAL A 247 -6.75 -25.24 3.66
N ALA A 248 -7.74 -24.96 4.51
CA ALA A 248 -7.72 -25.29 5.93
C ALA A 248 -8.93 -26.17 6.31
N PRO A 249 -8.85 -26.99 7.37
CA PRO A 249 -9.98 -27.78 7.85
C PRO A 249 -11.07 -26.96 8.55
N GLN A 250 -10.83 -25.68 8.81
CA GLN A 250 -11.78 -24.74 9.42
C GLN A 250 -11.48 -23.31 8.93
N SER A 251 -12.49 -22.44 8.91
CA SER A 251 -12.33 -21.06 8.45
C SER A 251 -11.36 -20.27 9.35
N LEU A 252 -10.54 -19.44 8.71
CA LEU A 252 -9.66 -18.48 9.39
C LEU A 252 -10.45 -17.25 9.85
N LEU A 253 -11.65 -17.04 9.31
CA LEU A 253 -12.56 -15.99 9.76
C LEU A 253 -13.35 -16.47 10.99
N VAL A 254 -13.70 -15.51 11.83
CA VAL A 254 -14.72 -15.67 12.86
C VAL A 254 -16.02 -15.01 12.39
N PRO A 255 -17.17 -15.59 12.76
CA PRO A 255 -18.46 -15.00 12.44
C PRO A 255 -18.72 -13.77 13.35
N ARG A 256 -19.58 -12.84 12.94
CA ARG A 256 -19.84 -11.60 13.68
C ARG A 256 -20.31 -11.86 15.12
N GLU A 257 -21.06 -12.94 15.34
CA GLU A 257 -21.55 -13.35 16.66
C GLU A 257 -20.40 -13.61 17.64
N TYR A 258 -19.23 -14.01 17.14
CA TYR A 258 -18.03 -14.14 17.95
C TYR A 258 -17.62 -12.79 18.55
N ALA A 259 -17.55 -11.74 17.72
CA ALA A 259 -17.22 -10.38 18.16
C ALA A 259 -18.29 -9.81 19.10
N GLN A 260 -19.57 -10.03 18.79
CA GLN A 260 -20.70 -9.63 19.64
C GLN A 260 -20.64 -10.30 21.01
N GLY A 261 -20.29 -11.58 21.06
CA GLY A 261 -20.12 -12.32 22.32
C GLY A 261 -19.00 -11.77 23.20
N LYS A 262 -17.98 -11.12 22.63
CA LYS A 262 -16.90 -10.46 23.38
C LYS A 262 -17.31 -9.11 23.96
N ARG A 263 -18.27 -8.43 23.33
CA ARG A 263 -18.77 -7.10 23.73
C ARG A 263 -20.30 -7.06 23.73
N PRO A 264 -20.96 -7.79 24.66
CA PRO A 264 -22.42 -7.82 24.75
C PRO A 264 -23.02 -6.47 25.20
N ASP A 265 -22.20 -5.56 25.69
CA ASP A 265 -22.55 -4.19 26.05
C ASP A 265 -22.78 -3.28 24.84
N ILE A 266 -22.26 -3.65 23.65
CA ILE A 266 -22.48 -2.91 22.40
C ILE A 266 -23.81 -3.33 21.79
N VAL A 267 -24.72 -2.35 21.68
CA VAL A 267 -26.07 -2.55 21.13
C VAL A 267 -26.18 -2.18 19.65
N GLU A 268 -25.26 -1.35 19.14
CA GLU A 268 -25.23 -0.90 17.75
C GLU A 268 -23.91 -1.29 17.09
N TRP A 269 -24.00 -2.18 16.11
CA TRP A 269 -22.87 -2.64 15.30
C TRP A 269 -22.97 -2.05 13.90
N ARG A 270 -21.84 -1.65 13.34
CA ARG A 270 -21.77 -1.20 11.95
C ARG A 270 -21.77 -2.39 11.01
N THR A 271 -22.37 -2.17 9.84
CA THR A 271 -22.57 -3.20 8.82
C THR A 271 -21.96 -2.82 7.47
N ALA A 272 -21.28 -1.67 7.37
CA ALA A 272 -20.73 -1.16 6.11
C ALA A 272 -19.68 -2.12 5.52
N GLU A 273 -18.93 -2.80 6.37
CA GLU A 273 -17.89 -3.78 6.02
C GLU A 273 -18.44 -5.22 5.88
N GLY A 274 -19.77 -5.41 5.90
CA GLY A 274 -20.40 -6.72 5.76
C GLY A 274 -20.24 -7.63 6.98
N GLU A 275 -20.53 -8.92 6.80
CA GLU A 275 -20.58 -9.93 7.88
C GLU A 275 -19.21 -10.30 8.45
N SER A 276 -18.14 -10.11 7.67
CA SER A 276 -16.77 -10.44 8.09
C SER A 276 -15.98 -9.26 8.66
N GLY A 277 -16.53 -8.04 8.64
CA GLY A 277 -15.82 -6.82 9.03
C GLY A 277 -14.72 -6.42 8.04
N ASP A 278 -13.85 -5.49 8.43
CA ASP A 278 -12.63 -5.20 7.66
C ASP A 278 -11.66 -6.37 7.80
N VAL A 279 -11.18 -6.92 6.69
CA VAL A 279 -10.32 -8.11 6.65
C VAL A 279 -8.96 -7.77 6.04
N ARG A 280 -7.88 -8.13 6.75
CA ARG A 280 -6.51 -8.05 6.25
C ARG A 280 -5.84 -9.41 6.34
N SER A 281 -5.33 -9.88 5.21
CA SER A 281 -4.56 -11.11 5.14
C SER A 281 -3.09 -10.80 4.85
N HIS A 282 -2.20 -11.56 5.48
CA HIS A 282 -0.76 -11.50 5.25
C HIS A 282 -0.16 -12.89 5.24
N VAL A 283 0.90 -13.08 4.46
CA VAL A 283 1.70 -14.31 4.42
C VAL A 283 3.16 -13.96 4.65
N LEU A 284 3.84 -14.75 5.47
CA LEU A 284 5.29 -14.70 5.63
C LEU A 284 5.86 -16.10 5.45
N GLN A 285 6.71 -16.28 4.45
CA GLN A 285 7.48 -17.51 4.31
C GLN A 285 8.78 -17.37 5.09
N GLN A 286 8.96 -18.22 6.11
CA GLN A 286 10.13 -18.17 6.99
C GLN A 286 11.32 -18.89 6.37
N ASP A 287 11.04 -20.05 5.75
CA ASP A 287 12.04 -20.85 5.05
C ASP A 287 11.38 -21.68 3.92
N ALA A 288 12.15 -22.57 3.29
CA ALA A 288 11.67 -23.41 2.19
C ALA A 288 10.54 -24.40 2.58
N GLN A 289 10.29 -24.62 3.88
CA GLN A 289 9.35 -25.58 4.44
C GLN A 289 8.31 -24.97 5.37
N HIS A 290 8.52 -23.77 5.89
CA HIS A 290 7.64 -23.13 6.86
C HIS A 290 7.19 -21.74 6.41
N ALA A 291 5.88 -21.47 6.55
CA ALA A 291 5.27 -20.17 6.30
C ALA A 291 4.10 -19.95 7.25
N MET A 292 3.67 -18.72 7.43
CA MET A 292 2.57 -18.35 8.33
C MET A 292 1.53 -17.51 7.57
N ILE A 293 0.25 -17.74 7.87
CA ILE A 293 -0.87 -16.90 7.43
C ILE A 293 -1.39 -16.13 8.64
N TRP A 294 -1.64 -14.83 8.48
CA TRP A 294 -2.43 -14.02 9.38
C TRP A 294 -3.70 -13.56 8.67
N VAL A 295 -4.84 -13.68 9.33
CA VAL A 295 -6.11 -13.10 8.91
C VAL A 295 -6.64 -12.27 10.07
N SER A 296 -6.59 -10.95 9.93
CA SER A 296 -7.09 -9.99 10.90
C SER A 296 -8.46 -9.49 10.49
N GLN A 297 -9.41 -9.48 11.42
CA GLN A 297 -10.76 -8.94 11.27
C GLN A 297 -10.98 -7.80 12.26
N ARG A 298 -11.63 -6.74 11.79
CA ARG A 298 -12.08 -5.61 12.61
C ARG A 298 -13.56 -5.40 12.45
N PHE A 299 -14.26 -5.44 13.58
CA PHE A 299 -15.68 -5.12 13.67
C PHE A 299 -15.86 -3.80 14.41
N TRP A 300 -16.69 -2.92 13.87
CA TRP A 300 -16.95 -1.61 14.46
C TRP A 300 -18.30 -1.57 15.17
N GLY A 301 -18.31 -1.02 16.38
CA GLY A 301 -19.52 -0.74 17.16
C GLY A 301 -19.57 0.68 17.69
N SER A 302 -20.77 1.13 18.06
CA SER A 302 -20.96 2.37 18.81
C SER A 302 -20.60 2.16 20.28
N HIS A 303 -20.07 3.21 20.93
CA HIS A 303 -19.77 3.10 22.35
C HIS A 303 -21.07 3.08 23.19
N PRO A 304 -21.18 2.23 24.23
CA PRO A 304 -22.44 2.08 24.98
C PRO A 304 -22.91 3.36 25.70
N ASP A 305 -22.01 4.32 25.95
CA ASP A 305 -22.33 5.60 26.59
C ASP A 305 -22.88 6.67 25.62
N GLY A 306 -22.92 6.38 24.32
CA GLY A 306 -23.39 7.29 23.28
C GLY A 306 -22.52 8.53 23.07
N GLN A 307 -21.31 8.60 23.65
CA GLN A 307 -20.42 9.78 23.55
C GLN A 307 -19.33 9.63 22.49
N SER A 308 -19.03 8.40 22.06
CA SER A 308 -18.06 8.14 20.98
C SER A 308 -18.60 7.15 19.96
N ASN A 309 -18.27 7.40 18.69
CA ASN A 309 -18.91 6.70 17.57
C ASN A 309 -18.15 5.46 17.09
N ASN A 310 -16.94 5.18 17.58
CA ASN A 310 -16.08 4.13 17.03
C ASN A 310 -15.42 3.32 18.14
N LEU A 311 -15.86 2.09 18.32
CA LEU A 311 -15.17 1.08 19.10
C LEU A 311 -14.77 -0.06 18.17
N ALA A 312 -13.47 -0.38 18.15
CA ALA A 312 -12.91 -1.45 17.33
C ALA A 312 -12.85 -2.75 18.14
N ILE A 313 -13.31 -3.84 17.52
CA ILE A 313 -13.16 -5.20 18.05
C ILE A 313 -12.32 -5.97 17.05
N ASP A 314 -11.07 -6.16 17.44
CA ASP A 314 -10.02 -6.71 16.60
C ASP A 314 -9.74 -8.17 16.96
N ILE A 315 -9.63 -9.02 15.94
CA ILE A 315 -9.39 -10.45 16.10
C ILE A 315 -8.43 -10.87 15.00
N THR A 316 -7.32 -11.52 15.38
CA THR A 316 -6.39 -12.09 14.41
C THR A 316 -6.32 -13.61 14.55
N THR A 317 -6.62 -14.32 13.46
CA THR A 317 -6.39 -15.76 13.35
C THR A 317 -5.06 -15.99 12.64
N ARG A 318 -4.22 -16.87 13.20
CA ARG A 318 -2.94 -17.29 12.66
C ARG A 318 -2.96 -18.76 12.32
N ALA A 319 -2.34 -19.11 11.21
CA ALA A 319 -2.22 -20.49 10.76
C ALA A 319 -0.79 -20.80 10.36
N SER A 320 -0.21 -21.86 10.93
CA SER A 320 1.09 -22.34 10.49
C SER A 320 0.96 -23.17 9.22
N LEU A 321 1.91 -23.01 8.31
CA LEU A 321 2.03 -23.80 7.09
C LEU A 321 3.29 -24.65 7.14
N THR A 322 3.17 -25.91 6.76
CA THR A 322 4.31 -26.80 6.55
C THR A 322 4.25 -27.38 5.15
N ARG A 323 5.36 -27.33 4.43
CA ARG A 323 5.44 -27.86 3.08
C ARG A 323 5.53 -29.38 3.12
N THR A 324 4.74 -30.03 2.28
CA THR A 324 4.73 -31.48 2.10
C THR A 324 4.79 -31.82 0.62
N THR A 325 4.86 -33.12 0.30
CA THR A 325 4.85 -33.60 -1.10
C THR A 325 3.61 -33.17 -1.88
N GLY A 326 2.49 -32.90 -1.19
CA GLY A 326 1.23 -32.45 -1.79
C GLY A 326 1.03 -30.93 -1.83
N GLY A 327 2.00 -30.14 -1.36
CA GLY A 327 1.89 -28.68 -1.23
C GLY A 327 1.93 -28.20 0.22
N TRP A 328 1.46 -26.98 0.46
CA TRP A 328 1.42 -26.37 1.78
C TRP A 328 0.24 -26.90 2.59
N GLN A 329 0.52 -27.47 3.77
CA GLN A 329 -0.49 -27.95 4.70
C GLN A 329 -0.69 -26.98 5.85
N VAL A 330 -1.95 -26.65 6.13
CA VAL A 330 -2.34 -25.81 7.25
C VAL A 330 -2.33 -26.62 8.55
N GLY A 331 -1.60 -26.10 9.55
CA GLY A 331 -1.55 -26.62 10.90
C GLY A 331 -2.71 -26.15 11.76
N ARG A 332 -2.48 -26.12 13.09
CA ARG A 332 -3.50 -25.67 14.04
C ARG A 332 -3.69 -24.15 13.92
N LEU A 333 -4.95 -23.71 13.92
CA LEU A 333 -5.28 -22.29 13.99
C LEU A 333 -5.15 -21.77 15.44
N GLU A 334 -4.58 -20.59 15.56
CA GLU A 334 -4.48 -19.84 16.81
C GLU A 334 -5.22 -18.50 16.67
N ARG A 335 -5.98 -18.10 17.68
CA ARG A 335 -6.74 -16.83 17.66
C ARG A 335 -6.25 -15.91 18.77
N GLU A 336 -6.00 -14.66 18.41
CA GLU A 336 -5.59 -13.59 19.33
C GLU A 336 -6.65 -12.48 19.27
N ASP A 337 -7.35 -12.29 20.39
CA ASP A 337 -8.30 -11.19 20.56
C ASP A 337 -7.55 -9.89 20.86
N GLY A 338 -8.04 -8.77 20.33
CA GLY A 338 -7.47 -7.43 20.53
C GLY A 338 -6.21 -7.14 19.70
N LEU A 339 -5.98 -7.92 18.63
CA LEU A 339 -4.89 -7.70 17.66
C LEU A 339 -5.47 -7.53 16.26
N PHE A 340 -5.04 -6.49 15.56
CA PHE A 340 -5.26 -6.32 14.12
C PHE A 340 -3.93 -6.01 13.43
N VAL A 341 -3.56 -6.80 12.41
CA VAL A 341 -2.32 -6.60 11.65
C VAL A 341 -2.66 -5.84 10.37
N THR A 342 -2.40 -4.54 10.37
CA THR A 342 -2.68 -3.65 9.23
C THR A 342 -1.67 -3.87 8.10
N ALA A 343 -0.40 -4.02 8.44
CA ALA A 343 0.68 -4.23 7.48
C ALA A 343 1.76 -5.14 8.08
N LEU A 344 2.43 -5.92 7.23
CA LEU A 344 3.53 -6.80 7.57
C LEU A 344 4.58 -6.73 6.45
N ALA A 345 5.85 -6.53 6.81
CA ALA A 345 6.94 -6.50 5.85
C ALA A 345 8.23 -7.09 6.46
N ASP A 346 8.97 -7.82 5.64
CA ASP A 346 10.27 -8.43 5.96
C ASP A 346 11.41 -7.60 5.33
N ASN A 347 12.56 -7.55 6.01
CA ASN A 347 13.71 -6.75 5.56
C ASN A 347 14.72 -7.50 4.66
N GLY A 348 14.43 -8.75 4.30
CA GLY A 348 15.29 -9.68 3.56
C GLY A 348 16.32 -10.42 4.40
N ASP A 349 16.51 -10.03 5.67
CA ASP A 349 17.51 -10.57 6.59
C ASP A 349 16.86 -11.17 7.87
N GLY A 350 15.56 -11.51 7.80
CA GLY A 350 14.81 -12.21 8.84
C GLY A 350 14.20 -11.32 9.93
N ARG A 351 14.31 -10.00 9.82
CA ARG A 351 13.59 -9.04 10.67
C ARG A 351 12.27 -8.68 10.01
N VAL A 352 11.20 -8.78 10.79
CA VAL A 352 9.84 -8.57 10.32
C VAL A 352 9.19 -7.46 11.14
N ILE A 353 8.74 -6.42 10.44
CA ILE A 353 8.13 -5.22 11.02
C ILE A 353 6.68 -5.16 10.56
N GLY A 354 5.80 -4.78 11.48
CA GLY A 354 4.38 -4.63 11.20
C GLY A 354 3.80 -3.36 11.80
N LEU A 355 2.67 -2.99 11.24
CA LEU A 355 1.74 -2.04 11.83
C LEU A 355 0.63 -2.84 12.47
N ILE A 356 0.55 -2.77 13.80
CA ILE A 356 -0.45 -3.52 14.56
C ILE A 356 -1.30 -2.59 15.39
N ASP A 357 -2.55 -2.96 15.55
CA ASP A 357 -3.43 -2.40 16.56
C ASP A 357 -3.48 -3.31 17.78
N ARG A 358 -3.45 -2.69 18.96
CA ARG A 358 -3.60 -3.40 20.24
C ARG A 358 -4.58 -2.67 21.15
N GLY A 359 -5.70 -3.32 21.44
CA GLY A 359 -6.72 -2.87 22.40
C GLY A 359 -7.98 -2.29 21.76
N GLY A 360 -8.93 -1.86 22.59
CA GLY A 360 -10.29 -1.48 22.13
C GLY A 360 -10.40 -0.13 21.41
N TYR A 361 -9.35 0.70 21.42
CA TYR A 361 -9.39 2.06 20.88
C TYR A 361 -8.73 2.24 19.51
N GLY A 362 -8.24 1.17 18.89
CA GLY A 362 -7.77 1.27 17.51
C GLY A 362 -6.44 2.06 17.36
N HIS A 363 -5.51 1.90 18.30
CA HIS A 363 -4.22 2.61 18.27
C HIS A 363 -3.17 1.78 17.53
N THR A 364 -2.91 2.17 16.28
CA THR A 364 -1.85 1.56 15.47
C THR A 364 -0.48 1.95 15.98
N VAL A 365 0.38 0.95 16.18
CA VAL A 365 1.78 1.10 16.59
C VAL A 365 2.71 0.35 15.63
N VAL A 366 3.98 0.75 15.62
CA VAL A 366 5.03 -0.01 14.94
C VAL A 366 5.52 -1.12 15.85
N ALA A 367 5.58 -2.35 15.36
CA ALA A 367 6.01 -3.51 16.13
C ALA A 367 6.95 -4.43 15.35
N GLU A 368 7.87 -5.08 16.05
CA GLU A 368 8.69 -6.17 15.53
C GLU A 368 8.04 -7.52 15.86
N LEU A 369 7.97 -8.41 14.89
CA LEU A 369 7.53 -9.79 15.09
C LEU A 369 8.73 -10.65 15.43
N ASN A 370 8.70 -11.30 16.59
CA ASN A 370 9.65 -12.37 16.87
C ASN A 370 9.27 -13.60 16.02
N THR A 371 10.05 -13.89 14.99
CA THR A 371 9.74 -14.98 14.03
C THR A 371 9.85 -16.38 14.63
N THR A 372 10.40 -16.54 15.84
CA THR A 372 10.45 -17.83 16.55
C THR A 372 9.24 -18.04 17.44
N THR A 373 8.86 -17.04 18.24
CA THR A 373 7.74 -17.13 19.19
C THR A 373 6.41 -16.63 18.61
N LEU A 374 6.47 -15.95 17.47
CA LEU A 374 5.37 -15.23 16.84
C LEU A 374 4.74 -14.16 17.74
N ALA A 375 5.48 -13.68 18.73
CA ALA A 375 5.03 -12.60 19.60
C ALA A 375 5.39 -11.24 19.01
N TRP A 376 4.45 -10.29 19.08
CA TRP A 376 4.68 -8.91 18.70
C TRP A 376 5.27 -8.09 19.84
N GLN A 377 6.36 -7.41 19.55
CA GLN A 377 7.02 -6.44 20.43
C GLN A 377 6.79 -5.01 19.89
N PRO A 378 5.96 -4.19 20.56
CA PRO A 378 5.80 -2.78 20.20
C PRO A 378 7.14 -2.04 20.32
N LEU A 379 7.43 -1.20 19.31
CA LEU A 379 8.65 -0.39 19.23
C LEU A 379 8.34 1.07 19.52
N SER A 380 7.31 1.62 18.88
CA SER A 380 6.90 3.03 19.04
C SER A 380 5.49 3.30 18.52
N ASP A 381 4.94 4.43 18.94
CA ASP A 381 3.76 5.03 18.32
C ASP A 381 4.10 5.59 16.92
N LEU A 382 3.07 5.82 16.10
CA LEU A 382 3.25 6.45 14.80
C LEU A 382 3.75 7.91 14.93
N PRO A 383 4.68 8.36 14.08
CA PRO A 383 5.11 9.74 14.07
C PRO A 383 3.99 10.67 13.57
N SER A 384 3.70 11.71 14.36
CA SER A 384 2.67 12.71 14.06
C SER A 384 3.23 13.92 13.31
N VAL A 385 2.50 14.36 12.27
CA VAL A 385 2.82 15.57 11.50
C VAL A 385 2.72 16.84 12.36
N PHE A 386 1.86 16.83 13.37
CA PHE A 386 1.62 17.96 14.27
C PHE A 386 2.45 17.90 15.55
N SER A 387 3.30 16.88 15.72
CA SER A 387 4.11 16.70 16.94
C SER A 387 4.86 18.00 17.32
N PRO A 388 4.77 18.47 18.58
CA PRO A 388 4.28 17.75 19.76
C PRO A 388 2.78 17.99 20.08
N LEU A 389 2.01 18.60 19.18
CA LEU A 389 0.57 18.76 19.39
C LEU A 389 -0.13 17.41 19.26
N ALA A 390 -1.16 17.20 20.10
CA ALA A 390 -1.97 15.99 20.04
C ALA A 390 -2.73 15.91 18.71
N ALA A 391 -2.64 14.77 18.04
CA ALA A 391 -3.36 14.49 16.80
C ALA A 391 -3.68 13.00 16.74
N ASP A 392 -4.83 12.64 16.17
CA ASP A 392 -5.05 11.26 15.75
C ASP A 392 -4.16 11.00 14.53
N THR A 393 -3.43 9.90 14.51
CA THR A 393 -2.44 9.61 13.46
C THR A 393 -2.61 8.20 12.96
N GLN A 394 -2.75 8.09 11.64
CA GLN A 394 -2.93 6.83 10.94
C GLN A 394 -1.80 6.64 9.94
N ALA A 395 -1.38 5.39 9.76
CA ALA A 395 -0.40 5.04 8.74
C ALA A 395 -1.10 4.73 7.42
N ARG A 396 -0.53 5.22 6.32
CA ARG A 396 -0.99 4.97 4.95
C ARG A 396 -0.08 4.03 4.18
N GLY A 397 1.16 3.89 4.62
CA GLY A 397 2.13 2.99 4.01
C GLY A 397 3.28 2.70 4.96
N LEU A 398 3.77 1.47 4.89
CA LEU A 398 4.97 0.99 5.56
C LEU A 398 5.90 0.41 4.50
N TRP A 399 7.16 0.85 4.52
CA TRP A 399 8.23 0.22 3.78
C TRP A 399 9.38 -0.12 4.73
N VAL A 400 9.95 -1.31 4.54
CA VAL A 400 11.03 -1.85 5.36
C VAL A 400 12.22 -2.06 4.43
N GLY A 401 13.30 -1.34 4.69
CA GLY A 401 14.58 -1.57 4.04
C GLY A 401 15.50 -2.42 4.90
N ARG A 402 16.73 -2.63 4.43
CA ARG A 402 17.73 -3.42 5.15
C ARG A 402 18.08 -2.83 6.51
N ASN A 403 18.14 -1.50 6.62
CA ASN A 403 18.51 -0.80 7.86
C ASN A 403 17.58 0.38 8.19
N SER A 404 16.51 0.57 7.42
CA SER A 404 15.63 1.73 7.55
C SER A 404 14.16 1.34 7.51
N LEU A 405 13.34 2.18 8.15
CA LEU A 405 11.89 2.16 8.00
C LEU A 405 11.44 3.45 7.33
N LEU A 406 10.40 3.35 6.51
CA LEU A 406 9.69 4.49 5.95
C LEU A 406 8.20 4.35 6.31
N LEU A 407 7.60 5.41 6.81
CA LEU A 407 6.18 5.52 7.07
C LEU A 407 5.60 6.73 6.37
N ASN A 408 4.45 6.56 5.74
CA ASN A 408 3.60 7.67 5.36
C ASN A 408 2.47 7.78 6.38
N THR A 409 2.32 8.94 7.03
CA THR A 409 1.29 9.16 8.04
C THR A 409 0.35 10.29 7.64
N SER A 410 -0.91 10.13 8.04
CA SER A 410 -1.96 11.14 7.97
C SER A 410 -2.39 11.45 9.40
N SER A 411 -2.25 12.70 9.80
CA SER A 411 -2.62 13.16 11.13
C SER A 411 -3.82 14.11 11.06
N GLU A 412 -4.70 14.05 12.04
CA GLU A 412 -5.82 14.97 12.26
C GLU A 412 -5.67 15.66 13.63
N HIS A 413 -5.50 16.98 13.62
CA HIS A 413 -5.43 17.80 14.82
C HIS A 413 -6.73 18.56 15.03
N HIS A 414 -7.28 18.52 16.24
CA HIS A 414 -8.42 19.33 16.64
C HIS A 414 -7.94 20.59 17.39
N PRO A 415 -8.08 21.78 16.79
CA PRO A 415 -7.68 23.02 17.46
C PRO A 415 -8.47 23.25 18.76
N PRO A 416 -7.85 23.87 19.77
CA PRO A 416 -8.55 24.28 20.97
C PRO A 416 -9.77 25.17 20.68
N ARG A 417 -10.89 24.94 21.39
CA ARG A 417 -12.15 25.70 21.22
C ARG A 417 -12.03 27.22 21.42
N TRP A 418 -10.98 27.72 22.08
CA TRP A 418 -10.75 29.16 22.21
C TRP A 418 -10.25 29.82 20.92
N LEU A 419 -9.67 29.06 19.98
CA LEU A 419 -9.33 29.51 18.63
C LEU A 419 -10.52 29.42 17.68
N TYR A 420 -11.45 28.48 17.92
CA TYR A 420 -12.61 28.23 17.08
C TYR A 420 -13.81 27.81 17.95
N TRP A 421 -14.68 28.78 18.24
CA TRP A 421 -15.80 28.62 19.18
C TRP A 421 -17.16 28.30 18.54
N TRP A 422 -17.29 28.31 17.20
CA TRP A 422 -18.58 28.21 16.50
C TRP A 422 -18.85 26.82 15.88
N GLY A 423 -18.06 25.81 16.23
CA GLY A 423 -18.27 24.41 15.81
C GLY A 423 -17.07 23.52 16.12
N ASP A 424 -17.12 22.28 15.67
CA ASP A 424 -15.95 21.40 15.67
C ASP A 424 -15.08 21.72 14.45
N ALA A 425 -13.77 21.84 14.67
CA ALA A 425 -12.79 22.06 13.62
C ALA A 425 -11.73 20.97 13.68
N ASN A 426 -11.23 20.58 12.51
CA ASN A 426 -10.07 19.72 12.37
C ASN A 426 -9.11 20.28 11.33
N ILE A 427 -7.85 19.89 11.44
CA ILE A 427 -6.81 20.20 10.49
C ILE A 427 -6.10 18.88 10.19
N SER A 428 -6.16 18.47 8.92
CA SER A 428 -5.44 17.29 8.44
C SER A 428 -4.17 17.69 7.70
N ALA A 429 -3.11 16.91 7.92
CA ALA A 429 -1.84 17.02 7.24
C ALA A 429 -1.19 15.64 7.09
N GLU A 430 -0.30 15.52 6.11
CA GLU A 430 0.37 14.27 5.78
C GLU A 430 1.88 14.50 5.76
N ALA A 431 2.65 13.47 6.09
CA ALA A 431 4.09 13.51 5.95
C ALA A 431 4.68 12.11 5.83
N VAL A 432 5.87 12.08 5.25
CA VAL A 432 6.70 10.87 5.18
C VAL A 432 7.79 10.98 6.24
N PHE A 433 7.91 9.93 7.03
CA PHE A 433 8.93 9.80 8.06
C PHE A 433 9.81 8.60 7.78
N TYR A 434 11.08 8.70 8.14
CA TYR A 434 11.96 7.55 8.15
C TYR A 434 12.63 7.37 9.51
N SER A 435 13.07 6.15 9.75
CA SER A 435 13.84 5.76 10.94
C SER A 435 15.05 4.93 10.51
N LYS A 436 16.18 5.14 11.18
CA LYS A 436 17.41 4.34 11.03
C LYS A 436 17.66 3.42 12.24
N ASP A 437 16.73 3.40 13.19
CA ASP A 437 16.81 2.67 14.47
C ASP A 437 15.55 1.82 14.70
N TRP A 438 14.98 1.32 13.60
CA TRP A 438 13.81 0.43 13.60
C TRP A 438 12.57 1.03 14.30
N GLY A 439 12.38 2.33 14.16
CA GLY A 439 11.20 3.06 14.62
C GLY A 439 11.34 3.65 16.01
N GLN A 440 12.50 3.55 16.67
CA GLN A 440 12.69 4.18 17.99
C GLN A 440 12.74 5.71 17.90
N SER A 441 13.23 6.25 16.78
CA SER A 441 13.17 7.67 16.46
C SER A 441 12.78 7.88 14.99
N TRP A 442 12.11 9.01 14.75
CA TRP A 442 11.56 9.36 13.43
C TRP A 442 12.07 10.72 12.98
N GLN A 443 12.41 10.80 11.70
CA GLN A 443 12.79 12.03 11.03
C GLN A 443 11.86 12.27 9.86
N ARG A 444 11.33 13.49 9.75
CA ARG A 444 10.54 13.90 8.59
C ARG A 444 11.44 13.93 7.35
N LEU A 445 10.98 13.35 6.26
CA LEU A 445 11.61 13.42 4.95
C LEU A 445 11.10 14.64 4.18
N ALA A 446 11.97 15.31 3.45
CA ALA A 446 11.62 16.45 2.60
C ALA A 446 11.04 15.96 1.26
N VAL A 447 9.88 15.31 1.35
CA VAL A 447 9.01 14.91 0.23
C VAL A 447 7.56 15.19 0.62
N ASP A 448 6.70 15.33 -0.39
CA ASP A 448 5.27 15.54 -0.14
C ASP A 448 4.64 14.32 0.57
N GLY A 449 3.75 14.56 1.55
CA GLY A 449 3.12 13.52 2.36
C GLY A 449 2.22 12.57 1.56
N TYR A 450 1.20 13.12 0.91
CA TYR A 450 0.18 12.32 0.22
C TYR A 450 0.70 11.62 -1.05
N MET A 451 1.67 12.25 -1.73
CA MET A 451 2.02 11.91 -3.12
C MET A 451 3.53 11.96 -3.42
N GLY A 452 4.38 12.18 -2.42
CA GLY A 452 5.81 12.44 -2.64
C GLY A 452 6.68 11.19 -2.80
N VAL A 453 6.31 10.05 -2.18
CA VAL A 453 7.05 8.79 -2.37
C VAL A 453 6.72 8.21 -3.74
N ARG A 454 7.76 8.05 -4.55
CA ARG A 454 7.69 7.49 -5.90
C ARG A 454 8.08 6.03 -5.99
N GLY A 455 8.59 5.46 -4.92
CA GLY A 455 9.07 4.09 -4.86
C GLY A 455 10.03 3.94 -3.71
N PHE A 456 10.28 2.70 -3.32
CA PHE A 456 11.23 2.39 -2.26
C PHE A 456 12.01 1.13 -2.65
N ASP A 457 13.33 1.24 -2.67
CA ASP A 457 14.24 0.11 -2.83
C ASP A 457 14.79 -0.28 -1.44
N GLY A 458 14.18 -1.32 -0.86
CA GLY A 458 14.57 -1.82 0.45
C GLY A 458 15.97 -2.44 0.49
N GLY A 459 16.47 -2.94 -0.65
CA GLY A 459 17.80 -3.55 -0.74
C GLY A 459 18.94 -2.53 -0.59
N SER A 460 18.69 -1.27 -0.94
CA SER A 460 19.66 -0.17 -0.83
C SER A 460 19.24 0.94 0.13
N ASP A 461 18.11 0.77 0.84
CA ASP A 461 17.53 1.78 1.74
C ASP A 461 17.30 3.12 1.02
N ARG A 462 16.72 3.09 -0.19
CA ARG A 462 16.51 4.29 -1.03
C ARG A 462 15.03 4.58 -1.25
N VAL A 463 14.65 5.83 -1.03
CA VAL A 463 13.32 6.35 -1.35
C VAL A 463 13.40 7.25 -2.58
N PHE A 464 12.51 7.03 -3.54
CA PHE A 464 12.40 7.81 -4.76
C PHE A 464 11.34 8.89 -4.58
N TRP A 465 11.53 10.05 -5.18
CA TRP A 465 10.59 11.17 -5.17
C TRP A 465 10.59 11.88 -6.52
N SER A 466 9.64 12.78 -6.78
CA SER A 466 9.60 13.54 -8.03
C SER A 466 9.46 15.03 -7.79
N GLN A 467 10.03 15.84 -8.67
CA GLN A 467 9.80 17.27 -8.72
C GLN A 467 9.82 17.74 -10.18
N GLN A 468 8.94 18.67 -10.52
CA GLN A 468 8.93 19.31 -11.82
C GLN A 468 10.22 20.15 -12.00
N LYS A 469 10.97 19.91 -13.09
CA LYS A 469 12.24 20.60 -13.35
C LYS A 469 12.13 21.67 -14.42
N SER A 470 11.32 21.45 -15.45
CA SER A 470 11.02 22.39 -16.53
C SER A 470 9.53 22.30 -16.88
N ALA A 471 9.07 23.08 -17.87
CA ALA A 471 7.67 23.01 -18.32
C ALA A 471 7.28 21.58 -18.74
N ASP A 472 8.22 20.86 -19.37
CA ASP A 472 7.95 19.59 -20.05
C ASP A 472 8.65 18.39 -19.39
N ASP A 473 9.60 18.62 -18.45
CA ASP A 473 10.37 17.54 -17.83
C ASP A 473 10.05 17.35 -16.35
N THR A 474 9.75 16.10 -15.99
CA THR A 474 9.74 15.67 -14.60
C THR A 474 11.10 15.11 -14.22
N GLY A 475 11.55 15.51 -13.04
CA GLY A 475 12.67 14.86 -12.40
C GLY A 475 12.31 13.85 -11.28
N ILE A 476 12.90 12.65 -11.29
CA ILE A 476 12.88 11.58 -10.26
C ILE A 476 14.08 11.59 -9.25
N GLY A 477 14.03 12.38 -8.18
CA GLY A 477 15.07 12.33 -7.14
C GLY A 477 15.09 11.02 -6.33
N SER A 478 16.17 10.82 -5.57
CA SER A 478 16.22 9.80 -4.52
C SER A 478 16.94 10.31 -3.27
N TYR A 479 16.57 9.77 -2.11
CA TYR A 479 17.28 9.94 -0.84
C TYR A 479 17.77 8.57 -0.35
N SER A 480 18.99 8.50 0.18
CA SER A 480 19.53 7.30 0.83
C SER A 480 19.34 7.39 2.34
N LEU A 481 18.85 6.30 2.96
CA LEU A 481 18.45 6.28 4.36
C LEU A 481 19.41 5.51 5.29
N HIS A 482 20.51 4.94 4.79
CA HIS A 482 21.49 4.21 5.60
C HIS A 482 22.46 5.11 6.37
#